data_AF-A0A9P4QJN9-F1
#
_entry.id   AF-A0A9P4QJN9-F1
#
_cell.length_a   1.000
_cell.length_b   1.000
_cell.length_c   1.000
_cell.angle_alpha   90.00
_cell.angle_beta   90.00
_cell.angle_gamma   90.00
#
_symmetry.space_group_name_H-M   'P 1'
#
loop_
_entity.id
_entity.type
_entity.pdbx_description
1 polymer ?
#
loop_
_entity_poly.entity_id
_entity_poly.type
_entity_poly.pdbx_seq_one_letter_code
_entity_poly.pdbx_strand_id
1 'polypeptide(L)'
;IDGESYHLPSPDQPPIEIILPDGTLAQLASGQVTIRGQTVDLPSDISSPRDISIAGQTITARPGTSKKPEHSGGGDGDSSGLFHALEGIASAAGSAAARMANVRSSAFEWASSGATTLTSGLAESIASAVSEIGGFVDSINGIQESFELEELTEDGRRRVFRAQNLGRESFDWLKSMGNVIKGFNGLKGDAQQHVRDNILKYAAVAGGLAVAEEAMRRYSDFPWIIITSQTITISSAQSESYTSPTTQPQSDSTGPTPYFITTKDGTSSDTFKRFIEDLDGGAGTAYQYDMSNVPHQHYATKLNASFAANLPNKYPFIQRIFPELFDPADLDSPNESGGYHGTMMATIAAGKTLGIAPNAHLHLVKGKNQYSTDGTTWRNYGYQPRAVSVALDEVRRHIMSRLRNDPSAKSILNLSWGVELNTLNGPTINAIFGDFLAWSELARVTVVMAAGNDDGVALHQKTPQNYGTGTNRIVTVGAVKKDGTLREGTAPHQPGQAGSMTVFAPGEEIRVPSLGNRELDDPVANSGTSQAAAIVSGLGAYLMAVPELSFFHHSDIPTPEEDVKQYMVAHAWTRVPPAAYANPPPHWPPITNLDVVYNLARGDPAHPDNP
;
A
#
# COMPACT_ATOMS: atom_id res chain seq x y z
N ILE A 1 15.63 30.99 -3.25
CA ILE A 1 15.12 31.85 -2.15
C ILE A 1 16.31 32.13 -1.24
N ASP A 2 16.68 33.39 -0.98
CA ASP A 2 17.86 33.77 -0.17
C ASP A 2 19.19 33.13 -0.58
N GLY A 3 19.46 33.05 -1.89
CA GLY A 3 20.67 32.38 -2.40
C GLY A 3 20.60 30.85 -2.39
N GLU A 4 19.55 30.28 -1.80
CA GLU A 4 19.34 28.84 -1.73
C GLU A 4 18.41 28.35 -2.84
N SER A 5 18.66 27.12 -3.28
CA SER A 5 17.91 26.48 -4.36
C SER A 5 17.00 25.40 -3.81
N TYR A 6 15.76 25.41 -4.27
CA TYR A 6 14.71 24.47 -3.92
C TYR A 6 14.07 23.92 -5.19
N HIS A 7 13.50 22.73 -5.13
CA HIS A 7 12.71 22.15 -6.19
C HIS A 7 11.24 22.56 -6.04
N LEU A 8 10.52 22.60 -7.16
CA LEU A 8 9.07 22.75 -7.11
C LEU A 8 8.43 21.36 -7.12
N PRO A 9 7.32 21.17 -6.39
CA PRO A 9 6.56 19.94 -6.48
C PRO A 9 5.96 19.77 -7.87
N SER A 10 5.77 18.52 -8.27
CA SER A 10 5.03 18.15 -9.47
C SER A 10 3.55 18.63 -9.36
N PRO A 11 2.83 18.84 -10.48
CA PRO A 11 1.45 19.37 -10.45
C PRO A 11 0.45 18.57 -9.61
N ASP A 12 0.72 17.28 -9.43
CA ASP A 12 -0.08 16.32 -8.67
C ASP A 12 0.32 16.22 -7.18
N GLN A 13 1.38 16.91 -6.77
CA GLN A 13 1.85 16.91 -5.39
C GLN A 13 1.28 18.08 -4.58
N PRO A 14 1.08 17.89 -3.26
CA PRO A 14 0.72 18.99 -2.38
C PRO A 14 1.85 20.03 -2.30
N PRO A 15 1.54 21.29 -1.93
CA PRO A 15 2.56 22.28 -1.63
C PRO A 15 3.52 21.82 -0.53
N ILE A 16 4.80 22.14 -0.69
CA ILE A 16 5.86 21.86 0.26
C ILE A 16 6.08 23.11 1.12
N GLU A 17 6.05 22.95 2.43
CA GLU A 17 6.35 24.03 3.37
C GLU A 17 7.84 24.03 3.74
N ILE A 18 8.49 25.18 3.61
CA ILE A 18 9.87 25.41 4.05
C ILE A 18 9.91 26.54 5.08
N ILE A 19 10.89 26.47 5.98
CA ILE A 19 11.19 27.51 6.96
C ILE A 19 12.36 28.36 6.45
N LEU A 20 12.16 29.68 6.40
CA LEU A 20 13.18 30.65 6.01
C LEU A 20 14.13 30.96 7.17
N PRO A 21 15.32 31.52 6.92
CA PRO A 21 16.31 31.79 7.97
C PRO A 21 15.82 32.68 9.13
N ASP A 22 14.77 33.46 8.93
CA ASP A 22 14.13 34.29 9.96
C ASP A 22 13.03 33.57 10.76
N GLY A 23 12.80 32.28 10.48
CA GLY A 23 11.76 31.46 11.09
C GLY A 23 10.37 31.58 10.43
N THR A 24 10.21 32.43 9.40
CA THR A 24 8.94 32.54 8.67
C THR A 24 8.76 31.40 7.67
N LEU A 25 7.52 31.14 7.28
CA LEU A 25 7.18 30.08 6.34
C LEU A 25 7.14 30.57 4.90
N ALA A 26 7.61 29.72 3.99
CA ALA A 26 7.31 29.79 2.58
C ALA A 26 6.70 28.46 2.12
N GLN A 27 5.81 28.53 1.12
CA GLN A 27 5.22 27.36 0.48
C GLN A 27 5.62 27.30 -0.99
N LEU A 28 6.12 26.15 -1.40
CA LEU A 28 6.48 25.82 -2.77
C LEU A 28 5.35 24.98 -3.35
N ALA A 29 4.72 25.45 -4.42
CA ALA A 29 3.68 24.72 -5.14
C ALA A 29 4.05 24.62 -6.61
N SER A 30 3.37 23.74 -7.36
CA SER A 30 3.67 23.59 -8.78
C SER A 30 3.34 24.89 -9.52
N GLY A 31 4.38 25.53 -10.06
CA GLY A 31 4.25 26.82 -10.74
C GLY A 31 3.95 28.00 -9.82
N GLN A 32 4.04 27.87 -8.49
CA GLN A 32 3.72 28.94 -7.55
C GLN A 32 4.66 28.95 -6.34
N VAL A 33 4.96 30.14 -5.83
CA VAL A 33 5.70 30.30 -4.57
C VAL A 33 4.96 31.31 -3.70
N THR A 34 4.70 30.92 -2.45
CA THR A 34 4.13 31.81 -1.44
C THR A 34 5.17 32.13 -0.38
N ILE A 35 5.50 33.40 -0.20
CA ILE A 35 6.44 33.89 0.82
C ILE A 35 5.74 34.94 1.67
N ARG A 36 5.69 34.73 2.99
CA ARG A 36 5.09 35.68 3.94
C ARG A 36 3.67 36.10 3.55
N GLY A 37 2.87 35.15 3.08
CA GLY A 37 1.48 35.36 2.66
C GLY A 37 1.30 36.02 1.29
N GLN A 38 2.37 36.34 0.56
CA GLN A 38 2.30 36.80 -0.83
C GLN A 38 2.58 35.62 -1.76
N THR A 39 1.68 35.37 -2.70
CA THR A 39 1.83 34.32 -3.71
C THR A 39 2.22 34.93 -5.05
N VAL A 40 3.15 34.28 -5.74
CA VAL A 40 3.58 34.65 -7.09
C VAL A 40 3.55 33.40 -7.97
N ASP A 41 2.95 33.55 -9.14
CA ASP A 41 3.01 32.57 -10.21
C ASP A 41 4.39 32.56 -10.87
N LEU A 42 4.94 31.38 -11.06
CA LEU A 42 6.15 31.14 -11.81
C LEU A 42 5.77 30.83 -13.26
N PRO A 43 6.47 31.42 -14.25
CA PRO A 43 6.26 31.08 -15.64
C PRO A 43 6.49 29.58 -15.87
N SER A 44 5.64 28.93 -16.68
CA SER A 44 5.80 27.51 -17.02
C SER A 44 6.91 27.27 -18.05
N ASP A 45 7.40 28.31 -18.71
CA ASP A 45 8.33 28.30 -19.85
C ASP A 45 9.74 28.79 -19.49
N ILE A 46 10.17 28.60 -18.24
CA ILE A 46 11.50 29.05 -17.79
C ILE A 46 12.59 28.20 -18.46
N SER A 47 13.18 28.72 -19.53
CA SER A 47 14.36 28.15 -20.19
C SER A 47 15.69 28.74 -19.69
N SER A 48 15.64 29.85 -18.94
CA SER A 48 16.81 30.54 -18.39
C SER A 48 16.48 31.19 -17.04
N PRO A 49 17.46 31.39 -16.14
CA PRO A 49 17.25 32.04 -14.86
C PRO A 49 16.52 33.39 -15.00
N ARG A 50 15.48 33.60 -14.18
CA ARG A 50 14.68 34.82 -14.15
C ARG A 50 14.46 35.25 -12.71
N ASP A 51 14.79 36.50 -12.43
CA ASP A 51 14.55 37.11 -11.12
C ASP A 51 13.10 37.58 -10.99
N ILE A 52 12.53 37.33 -9.82
CA ILE A 52 11.16 37.67 -9.46
C ILE A 52 11.18 38.29 -8.06
N SER A 53 10.59 39.47 -7.91
CA SER A 53 10.51 40.15 -6.62
C SER A 53 9.18 39.84 -5.93
N ILE A 54 9.25 39.34 -4.69
CA ILE A 54 8.10 38.99 -3.85
C ILE A 54 8.38 39.37 -2.40
N ALA A 55 7.44 40.03 -1.72
CA ALA A 55 7.58 40.41 -0.31
C ALA A 55 8.89 41.15 0.06
N GLY A 56 9.44 41.95 -0.86
CA GLY A 56 10.72 42.66 -0.67
C GLY A 56 11.96 41.78 -0.81
N GLN A 57 11.80 40.55 -1.29
CA GLN A 57 12.86 39.57 -1.54
C GLN A 57 12.94 39.29 -3.04
N THR A 58 14.15 39.04 -3.55
CA THR A 58 14.35 38.54 -4.92
C THR A 58 14.54 37.03 -4.90
N ILE A 59 13.73 36.31 -5.66
CA ILE A 59 13.89 34.87 -5.93
C ILE A 59 14.27 34.69 -7.40
N THR A 60 15.15 33.73 -7.69
CA THR A 60 15.54 33.38 -9.07
C THR A 60 14.91 32.04 -9.43
N ALA A 61 14.00 32.04 -10.40
CA ALA A 61 13.41 30.84 -10.95
C ALA A 61 14.25 30.37 -12.15
N ARG A 62 14.54 29.07 -12.24
CA ARG A 62 15.42 28.49 -13.29
C ARG A 62 15.00 27.05 -13.62
N PRO A 63 15.42 26.49 -14.76
CA PRO A 63 15.28 25.07 -15.02
C PRO A 63 15.90 24.23 -13.90
N GLY A 64 15.33 23.05 -13.65
CA GLY A 64 15.91 22.08 -12.71
C GLY A 64 17.31 21.66 -13.14
N THR A 65 18.13 21.28 -12.16
CA THR A 65 19.40 20.61 -12.43
C THR A 65 19.15 19.17 -12.89
N SER A 66 19.94 18.74 -13.87
CA SER A 66 19.92 17.38 -14.37
C SER A 66 21.35 16.88 -14.54
N LYS A 67 21.59 15.62 -14.18
CA LYS A 67 22.85 14.93 -14.41
C LYS A 67 22.60 13.88 -15.48
N LYS A 68 23.07 14.13 -16.70
CA LYS A 68 22.97 13.12 -17.77
C LYS A 68 23.65 11.83 -17.33
N PRO A 69 23.02 10.67 -17.55
CA PRO A 69 23.65 9.38 -17.31
C PRO A 69 24.97 9.29 -18.08
N GLU A 70 26.03 8.82 -17.43
CA GLU A 70 27.30 8.53 -18.11
C GLU A 70 27.10 7.30 -19.00
N HIS A 71 27.15 7.46 -20.32
CA HIS A 71 27.18 6.32 -21.23
C HIS A 71 28.53 5.60 -21.09
N SER A 72 28.51 4.40 -20.50
CA SER A 72 29.62 3.46 -20.59
C SER A 72 29.73 3.02 -22.06
N GLY A 73 30.71 3.59 -22.76
CA GLY A 73 30.84 3.46 -24.21
C GLY A 73 31.01 2.01 -24.70
N GLY A 74 30.36 1.71 -25.82
CA GLY A 74 30.72 0.59 -26.69
C GLY A 74 29.62 -0.44 -26.96
N GLY A 75 28.52 -0.04 -27.59
CA GLY A 75 27.56 -0.99 -28.14
C GLY A 75 26.29 -0.30 -28.66
N ASP A 76 26.21 -0.08 -29.97
CA ASP A 76 24.98 0.36 -30.64
C ASP A 76 23.93 -0.76 -30.53
N GLY A 77 22.96 -0.59 -29.64
CA GLY A 77 21.89 -1.55 -29.42
C GLY A 77 20.87 -1.10 -28.36
N ASP A 78 19.81 -0.48 -28.86
CA ASP A 78 18.55 -0.02 -28.24
C ASP A 78 18.11 -0.63 -26.89
N SER A 79 17.42 0.18 -26.10
CA SER A 79 16.70 -0.11 -24.83
C SER A 79 17.50 -0.59 -23.60
N SER A 80 18.70 -1.15 -23.75
CA SER A 80 19.53 -1.56 -22.59
C SER A 80 20.02 -0.37 -21.73
N GLY A 81 20.11 0.83 -22.33
CA GLY A 81 20.66 2.02 -21.68
C GLY A 81 19.80 2.57 -20.54
N LEU A 82 18.46 2.53 -20.65
CA LEU A 82 17.56 3.07 -19.61
C LEU A 82 17.66 2.24 -18.32
N PHE A 83 17.57 0.91 -18.43
CA PHE A 83 17.59 0.04 -17.25
C PHE A 83 18.94 0.06 -16.53
N HIS A 84 20.06 0.10 -17.27
CA HIS A 84 21.37 0.31 -16.67
C HIS A 84 21.53 1.69 -16.04
N ALA A 85 20.94 2.74 -16.62
CA ALA A 85 20.93 4.06 -15.99
C ALA A 85 20.13 4.04 -14.67
N LEU A 86 18.96 3.41 -14.64
CA LEU A 86 18.12 3.28 -13.43
C LEU A 86 18.81 2.45 -12.35
N GLU A 87 19.46 1.35 -12.74
CA GLU A 87 20.29 0.51 -11.87
C GLU A 87 21.48 1.29 -11.30
N GLY A 88 22.19 2.07 -12.14
CA GLY A 88 23.29 2.91 -11.70
C GLY A 88 22.86 3.94 -10.64
N ILE A 89 21.61 4.39 -10.69
CA ILE A 89 21.02 5.30 -9.70
C ILE A 89 20.52 4.57 -8.45
N ALA A 90 20.24 3.26 -8.51
CA ALA A 90 19.75 2.49 -7.36
C ALA A 90 20.69 2.60 -6.14
N SER A 91 22.01 2.55 -6.37
CA SER A 91 23.02 2.75 -5.32
C SER A 91 22.97 4.16 -4.70
N ALA A 92 22.72 5.19 -5.52
CA ALA A 92 22.55 6.56 -5.03
C ALA A 92 21.27 6.69 -4.18
N ALA A 93 20.17 6.04 -4.59
CA ALA A 93 18.94 5.98 -3.81
C ALA A 93 19.15 5.29 -2.46
N GLY A 94 19.86 4.16 -2.43
CA GLY A 94 20.20 3.46 -1.18
C GLY A 94 21.06 4.32 -0.24
N SER A 95 22.04 5.04 -0.80
CA SER A 95 22.89 5.97 -0.05
C SER A 95 22.09 7.15 0.51
N ALA A 96 21.23 7.76 -0.31
CA ALA A 96 20.33 8.83 0.10
C ALA A 96 19.37 8.37 1.21
N ALA A 97 18.78 7.17 1.10
CA ALA A 97 17.94 6.57 2.13
C ALA A 97 18.68 6.41 3.46
N ALA A 98 19.91 5.87 3.44
CA ALA A 98 20.71 5.71 4.65
C ALA A 98 21.05 7.05 5.33
N ARG A 99 21.34 8.11 4.55
CA ARG A 99 21.59 9.45 5.10
C ARG A 99 20.33 10.07 5.69
N MET A 100 19.18 9.91 5.05
CA MET A 100 17.90 10.36 5.61
C MET A 100 17.58 9.67 6.94
N ALA A 101 17.81 8.35 7.03
CA ALA A 101 17.63 7.60 8.27
C ALA A 101 18.47 8.19 9.42
N ASN A 102 19.74 8.51 9.14
CA ASN A 102 20.65 9.12 10.12
C ASN A 102 20.18 10.52 10.54
N VAL A 103 19.84 11.38 9.57
CA VAL A 103 19.33 12.73 9.87
C VAL A 103 18.04 12.65 10.67
N ARG A 104 17.13 11.75 10.32
CA ARG A 104 15.86 11.55 11.02
C ARG A 104 16.11 11.29 12.51
N SER A 105 16.96 10.30 12.83
CA SER A 105 17.28 9.96 14.21
C SER A 105 17.93 11.13 14.97
N SER A 106 18.95 11.77 14.39
CA SER A 106 19.66 12.88 15.04
C SER A 106 18.79 14.13 15.20
N ALA A 107 17.94 14.44 14.21
CA ALA A 107 17.05 15.59 14.25
C ALA A 107 15.94 15.39 15.29
N PHE A 108 15.35 14.18 15.34
CA PHE A 108 14.33 13.84 16.32
C PHE A 108 14.89 13.91 17.76
N GLU A 109 16.07 13.34 18.01
CA GLU A 109 16.74 13.41 19.32
C GLU A 109 17.04 14.86 19.74
N TRP A 110 17.57 15.66 18.83
CA TRP A 110 17.85 17.08 19.10
C TRP A 110 16.57 17.87 19.42
N ALA A 111 15.50 17.66 18.65
CA ALA A 111 14.26 18.41 18.84
C ALA A 111 13.55 18.00 20.14
N SER A 112 13.54 16.71 20.49
CA SER A 112 12.89 16.15 21.68
C SER A 112 13.64 16.42 22.98
N SER A 113 14.96 16.52 22.96
CA SER A 113 15.78 16.79 24.16
C SER A 113 15.63 18.20 24.73
N GLY A 114 15.04 19.14 23.97
CA GLY A 114 14.98 20.55 24.34
C GLY A 114 16.36 21.23 24.38
N ALA A 115 17.41 20.59 23.85
CA ALA A 115 18.77 21.12 23.87
C ALA A 115 18.85 22.48 23.18
N THR A 116 19.25 23.52 23.90
CA THR A 116 19.37 24.89 23.37
C THR A 116 20.61 25.09 22.51
N THR A 117 21.60 24.22 22.62
CA THR A 117 22.80 24.22 21.79
C THR A 117 22.71 23.15 20.72
N LEU A 118 23.07 23.53 19.50
CA LEU A 118 23.20 22.62 18.39
C LEU A 118 24.48 21.81 18.50
N THR A 119 24.38 20.51 18.23
CA THR A 119 25.55 19.68 17.97
C THR A 119 25.99 19.96 16.54
N SER A 120 27.29 20.20 16.33
CA SER A 120 27.87 20.36 14.98
C SER A 120 27.53 19.17 14.07
N GLY A 121 27.37 17.97 14.67
CA GLY A 121 27.01 16.74 13.96
C GLY A 121 25.65 16.77 13.25
N LEU A 122 24.63 17.47 13.76
CA LEU A 122 23.33 17.51 13.09
C LEU A 122 23.40 18.32 11.78
N ALA A 123 24.05 19.48 11.81
CA ALA A 123 24.20 20.33 10.63
C ALA A 123 25.02 19.64 9.53
N GLU A 124 26.09 18.93 9.92
CA GLU A 124 26.90 18.11 9.01
C GLU A 124 26.10 16.94 8.41
N SER A 125 25.30 16.26 9.24
CA SER A 125 24.44 15.16 8.77
C SER A 125 23.41 15.65 7.76
N ILE A 126 22.76 16.80 8.03
CA ILE A 126 21.81 17.42 7.11
C ILE A 126 22.51 17.79 5.80
N ALA A 127 23.67 18.46 5.85
CA ALA A 127 24.40 18.85 4.66
C ALA A 127 24.78 17.64 3.78
N SER A 128 25.22 16.54 4.41
CA SER A 128 25.51 15.29 3.73
C SER A 128 24.25 14.70 3.06
N ALA A 129 23.12 14.64 3.78
CA ALA A 129 21.86 14.13 3.23
C ALA A 129 21.37 14.98 2.05
N VAL A 130 21.40 16.31 2.16
CA VAL A 130 21.04 17.24 1.07
C VAL A 130 21.89 16.97 -0.18
N SER A 131 23.19 16.73 -0.03
CA SER A 131 24.07 16.43 -1.16
C SER A 131 23.70 15.11 -1.85
N GLU A 132 23.48 14.03 -1.09
CA GLU A 132 23.15 12.71 -1.66
C GLU A 132 21.77 12.68 -2.31
N ILE A 133 20.75 13.26 -1.65
CA ILE A 133 19.41 13.34 -2.20
C ILE A 133 19.38 14.22 -3.45
N GLY A 134 20.10 15.35 -3.43
CA GLY A 134 20.22 16.22 -4.60
C GLY A 134 20.84 15.48 -5.78
N GLY A 135 21.94 14.76 -5.55
CA GLY A 135 22.57 13.93 -6.58
C GLY A 135 21.65 12.84 -7.15
N PHE A 136 20.85 12.19 -6.29
CA PHE A 136 19.82 11.24 -6.72
C PHE A 136 18.74 11.89 -7.59
N VAL A 137 18.14 12.99 -7.11
CA VAL A 137 17.07 13.72 -7.84
C VAL A 137 17.58 14.25 -9.19
N ASP A 138 18.78 14.83 -9.22
CA ASP A 138 19.41 15.32 -10.45
C ASP A 138 19.64 14.20 -11.46
N SER A 139 20.02 13.00 -10.98
CA SER A 139 20.22 11.84 -11.85
C SER A 139 18.90 11.34 -12.44
N ILE A 140 17.80 11.31 -11.66
CA ILE A 140 16.47 10.96 -12.18
C ILE A 140 15.97 12.02 -13.19
N ASN A 141 16.19 13.31 -12.92
CA ASN A 141 15.89 14.38 -13.87
C ASN A 141 16.67 14.16 -15.19
N GLY A 142 17.95 13.78 -15.11
CA GLY A 142 18.76 13.48 -16.28
C GLY A 142 18.28 12.27 -17.08
N ILE A 143 17.76 11.24 -16.41
CA ILE A 143 17.08 10.12 -17.09
C ILE A 143 15.83 10.60 -17.81
N GLN A 144 14.97 11.39 -17.15
CA GLN A 144 13.75 11.93 -17.75
C GLN A 144 14.01 12.79 -18.99
N GLU A 145 15.14 13.50 -19.02
CA GLU A 145 15.56 14.26 -20.20
C GLU A 145 16.14 13.40 -21.32
N SER A 146 16.68 12.22 -20.98
CA SER A 146 17.43 11.37 -21.92
C SER A 146 16.64 10.18 -22.45
N PHE A 147 15.55 9.80 -21.79
CA PHE A 147 14.78 8.59 -22.09
C PHE A 147 13.27 8.79 -21.92
N GLU A 148 12.49 8.09 -22.74
CA GLU A 148 11.05 7.98 -22.57
C GLU A 148 10.73 6.98 -21.44
N LEU A 149 10.28 7.47 -20.29
CA LEU A 149 9.89 6.61 -19.16
C LEU A 149 8.70 5.70 -19.46
N GLU A 150 8.05 5.86 -20.61
CA GLU A 150 6.94 5.02 -21.07
C GLU A 150 7.34 3.56 -21.27
N GLU A 151 8.63 3.30 -21.52
CA GLU A 151 9.21 1.95 -21.62
C GLU A 151 9.19 1.17 -20.30
N LEU A 152 9.05 1.86 -19.16
CA LEU A 152 8.94 1.20 -17.86
C LEU A 152 7.56 0.60 -17.65
N THR A 153 7.51 -0.52 -16.94
CA THR A 153 6.24 -1.05 -16.41
C THR A 153 5.57 -0.04 -15.51
N GLU A 154 4.26 -0.19 -15.30
CA GLU A 154 3.51 0.71 -14.42
C GLU A 154 4.10 0.76 -13.00
N ASP A 155 4.52 -0.38 -12.44
CA ASP A 155 5.18 -0.42 -11.14
C ASP A 155 6.55 0.28 -11.16
N GLY A 156 7.35 0.06 -12.21
CA GLY A 156 8.63 0.74 -12.41
C GLY A 156 8.46 2.27 -12.43
N ARG A 157 7.57 2.79 -13.29
CA ARG A 157 7.25 4.23 -13.35
C ARG A 157 6.80 4.77 -12.00
N ARG A 158 5.88 4.06 -11.33
CA ARG A 158 5.36 4.44 -10.02
C ARG A 158 6.48 4.60 -8.99
N ARG A 159 7.47 3.70 -8.99
CA ARG A 159 8.64 3.77 -8.10
C ARG A 159 9.55 4.94 -8.43
N VAL A 160 9.87 5.15 -9.72
CA VAL A 160 10.69 6.29 -10.17
C VAL A 160 10.06 7.60 -9.71
N PHE A 161 8.81 7.86 -10.09
CA PHE A 161 8.15 9.12 -9.78
C PHE A 161 7.95 9.30 -8.27
N ARG A 162 7.57 8.25 -7.55
CA ARG A 162 7.39 8.34 -6.09
C ARG A 162 8.71 8.66 -5.37
N ALA A 163 9.81 7.99 -5.73
CA ALA A 163 11.11 8.25 -5.11
C ALA A 163 11.63 9.65 -5.45
N GLN A 164 11.48 10.10 -6.71
CA GLN A 164 11.88 11.44 -7.14
C GLN A 164 11.08 12.53 -6.41
N ASN A 165 9.76 12.39 -6.38
CA ASN A 165 8.84 13.36 -5.79
C ASN A 165 9.07 13.53 -4.29
N LEU A 166 9.20 12.42 -3.55
CA LEU A 166 9.51 12.44 -2.11
C LEU A 166 10.97 12.87 -1.84
N GLY A 167 11.88 12.59 -2.78
CA GLY A 167 13.26 13.07 -2.75
C GLY A 167 13.35 14.57 -2.86
N ARG A 168 12.62 15.21 -3.77
CA ARG A 168 12.51 16.67 -3.88
C ARG A 168 11.98 17.30 -2.59
N GLU A 169 10.86 16.77 -2.07
CA GLU A 169 10.25 17.25 -0.82
C GLU A 169 11.23 17.17 0.36
N SER A 170 11.90 16.03 0.51
CA SER A 170 12.86 15.84 1.60
C SER A 170 14.13 16.67 1.41
N PHE A 171 14.60 16.85 0.17
CA PHE A 171 15.71 17.76 -0.13
C PHE A 171 15.38 19.19 0.29
N ASP A 172 14.22 19.70 -0.12
CA ASP A 172 13.81 21.08 0.14
C ASP A 172 13.63 21.33 1.64
N TRP A 173 12.98 20.39 2.33
CA TRP A 173 12.83 20.43 3.77
C TRP A 173 14.19 20.39 4.48
N LEU A 174 15.06 19.43 4.15
CA LEU A 174 16.38 19.30 4.77
C LEU A 174 17.25 20.52 4.53
N LYS A 175 17.21 21.08 3.32
CA LYS A 175 17.99 22.26 2.96
C LYS A 175 17.52 23.51 3.70
N SER A 176 16.21 23.71 3.76
CA SER A 176 15.60 24.74 4.60
C SER A 176 16.01 24.56 6.07
N MET A 177 15.83 23.35 6.59
CA MET A 177 16.09 23.06 8.00
C MET A 177 17.56 23.24 8.36
N GLY A 178 18.48 22.80 7.51
CA GLY A 178 19.92 22.97 7.72
C GLY A 178 20.34 24.44 7.81
N ASN A 179 19.68 25.33 7.07
CA ASN A 179 19.96 26.76 7.11
C ASN A 179 19.38 27.43 8.34
N VAL A 180 18.15 27.07 8.71
CA VAL A 180 17.50 27.57 9.93
C VAL A 180 18.27 27.11 11.17
N ILE A 181 18.71 25.86 11.19
CA ILE A 181 19.51 25.29 12.27
C ILE A 181 20.81 26.08 12.47
N LYS A 182 21.55 26.44 11.41
CA LYS A 182 22.78 27.25 11.56
C LYS A 182 22.54 28.59 12.29
N GLY A 183 21.35 29.17 12.15
CA GLY A 183 20.93 30.42 12.78
C GLY A 183 20.06 30.26 14.04
N PHE A 184 19.83 29.04 14.53
CA PHE A 184 18.76 28.73 15.49
C PHE A 184 18.82 29.58 16.77
N ASN A 185 20.02 29.81 17.31
CA ASN A 185 20.21 30.61 18.53
C ASN A 185 19.85 32.09 18.37
N GLY A 186 19.80 32.59 17.13
CA GLY A 186 19.39 33.96 16.81
C GLY A 186 17.89 34.12 16.59
N LEU A 187 17.14 33.02 16.52
CA LEU A 187 15.68 33.04 16.38
C LEU A 187 15.00 33.46 17.68
N LYS A 188 13.82 34.08 17.55
CA LYS A 188 12.94 34.33 18.69
C LYS A 188 12.41 33.01 19.26
N GLY A 189 12.02 33.00 20.54
CA GLY A 189 11.62 31.76 21.23
C GLY A 189 10.43 31.04 20.58
N ASP A 190 9.47 31.77 20.03
CA ASP A 190 8.35 31.22 19.25
C ASP A 190 8.81 30.56 17.95
N ALA A 191 9.71 31.20 17.21
CA ALA A 191 10.32 30.64 16.01
C ALA A 191 11.19 29.41 16.33
N GLN A 192 11.94 29.42 17.44
CA GLN A 192 12.70 28.26 17.89
C GLN A 192 11.80 27.07 18.19
N GLN A 193 10.68 27.29 18.89
CA GLN A 193 9.72 26.23 19.19
C GLN A 193 9.09 25.69 17.91
N HIS A 194 8.70 26.57 17.00
CA HIS A 194 8.12 26.17 15.72
C HIS A 194 9.06 25.28 14.90
N VAL A 195 10.35 25.59 14.87
CA VAL A 195 11.38 24.76 14.23
C VAL A 195 11.48 23.37 14.87
N ARG A 196 11.45 23.28 16.20
CA ARG A 196 11.44 21.99 16.91
C ARG A 196 10.20 21.18 16.58
N ASP A 197 9.02 21.79 16.64
CA ASP A 197 7.76 21.13 16.35
C ASP A 197 7.73 20.60 14.92
N ASN A 198 8.25 21.39 13.97
CA ASN A 198 8.38 20.98 12.57
C ASN A 198 9.32 19.78 12.42
N ILE A 199 10.48 19.77 13.09
CA ILE A 199 11.39 18.61 13.10
C ILE A 199 10.74 17.38 13.73
N LEU A 200 10.09 17.51 14.89
CA LEU A 200 9.41 16.39 15.55
C LEU A 200 8.36 15.76 14.65
N LYS A 201 7.58 16.58 13.94
CA LYS A 201 6.59 16.12 12.97
C LYS A 201 7.23 15.41 11.77
N TYR A 202 8.24 16.02 11.16
CA TYR A 202 8.78 15.56 9.88
C TYR A 202 9.79 14.41 10.04
N ALA A 203 10.50 14.36 11.17
CA ALA A 203 11.44 13.29 11.54
C ALA A 203 10.81 12.17 12.38
N ALA A 204 9.50 12.20 12.64
CA ALA A 204 8.80 11.11 13.33
C ALA A 204 8.95 9.77 12.59
N VAL A 205 8.63 8.66 13.28
CA VAL A 205 8.67 7.29 12.71
C VAL A 205 7.85 7.18 11.41
N ALA A 206 6.76 7.93 11.29
CA ALA A 206 5.92 8.03 10.09
C ALA A 206 5.93 9.44 9.46
N GLY A 207 6.94 10.25 9.77
CA GLY A 207 7.12 11.59 9.21
C GLY A 207 7.63 11.56 7.76
N GLY A 208 7.72 12.73 7.12
CA GLY A 208 8.10 12.86 5.71
C GLY A 208 9.46 12.22 5.38
N LEU A 209 10.46 12.34 6.27
CA LEU A 209 11.76 11.69 6.06
C LEU A 209 11.67 10.16 6.01
N ALA A 210 10.82 9.56 6.85
CA ALA A 210 10.66 8.10 6.87
C ALA A 210 9.94 7.61 5.61
N VAL A 211 8.95 8.36 5.12
CA VAL A 211 8.23 8.05 3.88
C VAL A 211 9.14 8.16 2.66
N ALA A 212 10.00 9.18 2.61
CA ALA A 212 10.99 9.35 1.54
C ALA A 212 12.10 8.31 1.60
N GLU A 213 12.61 7.98 2.79
CA GLU A 213 13.55 6.88 3.01
C GLU A 213 13.02 5.58 2.43
N GLU A 214 11.82 5.18 2.83
CA GLU A 214 11.21 3.92 2.35
C GLU A 214 11.00 3.93 0.84
N ALA A 215 10.59 5.07 0.25
CA ALA A 215 10.44 5.18 -1.20
C ALA A 215 11.78 5.01 -1.94
N MET A 216 12.86 5.59 -1.43
CA MET A 216 14.20 5.43 -2.00
C MET A 216 14.76 4.02 -1.80
N ARG A 217 14.51 3.37 -0.66
CA ARG A 217 14.84 1.95 -0.46
C ARG A 217 14.11 1.07 -1.46
N ARG A 218 12.80 1.28 -1.63
CA ARG A 218 12.00 0.54 -2.63
C ARG A 218 12.42 0.77 -4.06
N TYR A 219 13.00 1.93 -4.37
CA TYR A 219 13.63 2.20 -5.67
C TYR A 219 14.95 1.43 -5.78
N SER A 220 15.79 1.51 -4.75
CA SER A 220 17.10 0.86 -4.67
C SER A 220 16.99 -0.67 -4.82
N ASP A 221 16.02 -1.25 -4.11
CA ASP A 221 15.82 -2.70 -4.05
C ASP A 221 15.05 -3.25 -5.26
N PHE A 222 14.59 -2.37 -6.16
CA PHE A 222 13.84 -2.79 -7.33
C PHE A 222 14.76 -3.45 -8.38
N PRO A 223 14.39 -4.62 -8.93
CA PRO A 223 15.25 -5.37 -9.85
C PRO A 223 15.21 -4.79 -11.28
N TRP A 224 15.84 -3.63 -11.49
CA TRP A 224 15.82 -2.89 -12.75
C TRP A 224 16.28 -3.72 -13.98
N ILE A 225 17.20 -4.67 -13.82
CA ILE A 225 17.73 -5.51 -14.93
C ILE A 225 16.74 -6.59 -15.41
N ILE A 226 15.81 -7.04 -14.56
CA ILE A 226 15.00 -8.25 -14.86
C ILE A 226 13.80 -7.94 -15.76
N ILE A 227 13.51 -6.66 -16.00
CA ILE A 227 12.36 -6.22 -16.80
C ILE A 227 12.84 -5.72 -18.17
N THR A 228 13.64 -6.53 -18.87
CA THR A 228 13.54 -6.45 -20.33
C THR A 228 12.14 -6.94 -20.65
N SER A 229 11.31 -6.09 -21.26
CA SER A 229 10.17 -6.56 -22.01
C SER A 229 10.73 -7.61 -22.95
N GLN A 230 10.61 -8.90 -22.59
CA GLN A 230 10.62 -9.95 -23.56
C GLN A 230 9.42 -9.62 -24.43
N THR A 231 9.67 -8.84 -25.49
CA THR A 231 8.96 -9.00 -26.73
C THR A 231 9.08 -10.49 -26.97
N ILE A 232 8.00 -11.22 -26.68
CA ILE A 232 7.85 -12.61 -27.08
C ILE A 232 7.89 -12.53 -28.60
N THR A 233 9.08 -12.57 -29.16
CA THR A 233 9.28 -12.86 -30.57
C THR A 233 8.82 -14.29 -30.70
N ILE A 234 7.54 -14.45 -31.06
CA ILE A 234 6.96 -15.73 -31.46
C ILE A 234 7.81 -16.20 -32.64
N SER A 235 8.80 -17.03 -32.35
CA SER A 235 9.65 -17.65 -33.35
C SER A 235 8.77 -18.61 -34.14
N SER A 236 8.38 -18.19 -35.33
CA SER A 236 7.66 -18.98 -36.32
C SER A 236 8.60 -20.04 -36.91
N ALA A 237 8.83 -21.15 -36.20
CA ALA A 237 9.45 -22.35 -36.77
C ALA A 237 9.25 -23.60 -35.89
N GLN A 238 8.09 -24.25 -36.03
CA GLN A 238 7.91 -25.65 -36.42
C GLN A 238 6.51 -26.10 -36.00
N SER A 239 5.62 -26.17 -36.99
CA SER A 239 4.36 -26.90 -36.89
C SER A 239 4.63 -28.37 -36.59
N GLU A 240 4.37 -28.78 -35.35
CA GLU A 240 3.77 -30.09 -35.12
C GLU A 240 2.27 -29.91 -34.91
N SER A 241 1.52 -30.71 -35.65
CA SER A 241 0.10 -30.56 -35.93
C SER A 241 -0.75 -30.93 -34.72
N TYR A 242 -1.06 -29.93 -33.90
CA TYR A 242 -2.27 -29.96 -33.08
C TYR A 242 -3.39 -29.24 -33.83
N THR A 243 -4.37 -30.02 -34.28
CA THR A 243 -5.64 -29.54 -34.81
C THR A 243 -6.43 -28.85 -33.69
N SER A 244 -6.17 -27.56 -33.48
CA SER A 244 -7.09 -26.68 -32.77
C SER A 244 -8.31 -26.43 -33.66
N PRO A 245 -9.54 -26.46 -33.11
CA PRO A 245 -10.74 -26.16 -33.87
C PRO A 245 -10.67 -24.72 -34.39
N THR A 246 -10.90 -24.57 -35.69
CA THR A 246 -10.97 -23.30 -36.41
C THR A 246 -12.05 -22.39 -35.81
N THR A 247 -11.68 -21.48 -34.91
CA THR A 247 -12.53 -20.37 -34.51
C THR A 247 -12.47 -19.33 -35.63
N GLN A 248 -13.53 -19.26 -36.44
CA GLN A 248 -13.70 -18.19 -37.42
C GLN A 248 -13.64 -16.82 -36.71
N PRO A 249 -13.10 -15.76 -37.35
CA PRO A 249 -13.23 -14.41 -36.84
C PRO A 249 -14.71 -14.04 -36.82
N GLN A 250 -15.33 -14.16 -35.64
CA GLN A 250 -16.66 -13.63 -35.39
C GLN A 250 -16.59 -12.13 -35.64
N SER A 251 -17.35 -11.66 -36.62
CA SER A 251 -17.61 -10.24 -36.86
C SER A 251 -17.92 -9.51 -35.55
N ASP A 252 -17.22 -8.39 -35.31
CA ASP A 252 -17.39 -7.39 -34.24
C ASP A 252 -18.83 -6.83 -34.15
N SER A 253 -19.80 -7.68 -33.86
CA SER A 253 -21.22 -7.32 -33.67
C SER A 253 -21.64 -7.38 -32.20
N THR A 254 -20.69 -7.46 -31.27
CA THR A 254 -20.99 -7.32 -29.85
C THR A 254 -21.16 -5.85 -29.54
N GLY A 255 -22.38 -5.46 -29.18
CA GLY A 255 -22.68 -4.10 -28.73
C GLY A 255 -21.83 -3.66 -27.53
N PRO A 256 -21.96 -2.40 -27.09
CA PRO A 256 -21.14 -1.83 -26.00
C PRO A 256 -21.12 -2.70 -24.73
N THR A 257 -19.91 -3.01 -24.25
CA THR A 257 -19.66 -3.80 -23.03
C THR A 257 -19.60 -2.88 -21.82
N PRO A 258 -20.11 -3.27 -20.63
CA PRO A 258 -19.92 -2.49 -19.41
C PRO A 258 -18.44 -2.42 -19.00
N TYR A 259 -17.99 -1.23 -18.58
CA TYR A 259 -16.66 -0.93 -18.07
C TYR A 259 -16.76 -0.16 -16.76
N PHE A 260 -15.79 -0.38 -15.89
CA PHE A 260 -15.57 0.41 -14.69
C PHE A 260 -14.25 1.17 -14.83
N ILE A 261 -14.31 2.47 -14.58
CA ILE A 261 -13.21 3.41 -14.76
C ILE A 261 -12.91 4.05 -13.41
N THR A 262 -11.65 4.07 -13.02
CA THR A 262 -11.17 4.73 -11.80
C THR A 262 -10.19 5.84 -12.18
N THR A 263 -10.37 7.03 -11.61
CA THR A 263 -9.44 8.15 -11.80
C THR A 263 -8.20 8.02 -10.92
N LYS A 264 -7.13 8.73 -11.26
CA LYS A 264 -5.95 8.88 -10.40
C LYS A 264 -6.32 9.69 -9.16
N ASP A 265 -5.57 9.45 -8.09
CA ASP A 265 -5.69 10.21 -6.86
C ASP A 265 -5.49 11.72 -7.13
N GLY A 266 -6.30 12.57 -6.50
CA GLY A 266 -6.25 14.02 -6.68
C GLY A 266 -7.00 14.56 -7.90
N THR A 267 -7.59 13.70 -8.75
CA THR A 267 -8.42 14.16 -9.88
C THR A 267 -9.60 14.99 -9.36
N SER A 268 -9.67 16.26 -9.74
CA SER A 268 -10.72 17.15 -9.25
C SER A 268 -12.11 16.73 -9.73
N SER A 269 -13.13 17.01 -8.91
CA SER A 269 -14.53 16.71 -9.26
C SER A 269 -14.97 17.39 -10.56
N ASP A 270 -14.43 18.58 -10.86
CA ASP A 270 -14.70 19.30 -12.12
C ASP A 270 -14.10 18.58 -13.33
N THR A 271 -12.84 18.12 -13.23
CA THR A 271 -12.20 17.32 -14.28
C THR A 271 -12.97 16.03 -14.51
N PHE A 272 -13.37 15.34 -13.43
CA PHE A 272 -14.15 14.11 -13.51
C PHE A 272 -15.54 14.33 -14.13
N LYS A 273 -16.22 15.43 -13.79
CA LYS A 273 -17.52 15.78 -14.40
C LYS A 273 -17.40 16.07 -15.89
N ARG A 274 -16.38 16.83 -16.31
CA ARG A 274 -16.14 17.10 -17.74
C ARG A 274 -15.81 15.83 -18.51
N PHE A 275 -15.04 14.94 -17.90
CA PHE A 275 -14.71 13.64 -18.45
C PHE A 275 -15.97 12.81 -18.74
N ILE A 276 -16.88 12.70 -17.77
CA ILE A 276 -18.14 11.97 -17.93
C ILE A 276 -18.96 12.53 -19.10
N GLU A 277 -19.09 13.86 -19.17
CA GLU A 277 -19.82 14.52 -20.24
C GLU A 277 -19.18 14.27 -21.63
N ASP A 278 -17.86 14.41 -21.74
CA ASP A 278 -17.11 14.19 -22.98
C ASP A 278 -17.06 12.70 -23.39
N LEU A 279 -17.16 11.79 -22.42
CA LEU A 279 -17.10 10.35 -22.67
C LEU A 279 -18.37 9.83 -23.32
N ASP A 280 -19.53 10.14 -22.73
CA ASP A 280 -20.82 9.59 -23.16
C ASP A 280 -22.04 10.46 -22.82
N GLY A 281 -21.83 11.74 -22.50
CA GLY A 281 -22.91 12.66 -22.09
C GLY A 281 -23.54 12.28 -20.74
N GLY A 282 -22.82 11.54 -19.89
CA GLY A 282 -23.33 11.13 -18.58
C GLY A 282 -24.28 9.94 -18.59
N ALA A 283 -24.20 9.08 -19.61
CA ALA A 283 -25.10 7.92 -19.75
C ALA A 283 -24.90 6.82 -18.69
N GLY A 284 -23.73 6.78 -18.06
CA GLY A 284 -23.33 5.82 -17.03
C GLY A 284 -23.69 6.23 -15.61
N THR A 285 -23.02 5.61 -14.63
CA THR A 285 -23.20 5.86 -13.19
C THR A 285 -21.90 6.38 -12.58
N ALA A 286 -21.96 7.58 -12.02
CA ALA A 286 -20.83 8.20 -11.30
C ALA A 286 -20.84 7.84 -9.82
N TYR A 287 -19.69 7.45 -9.30
CA TYR A 287 -19.40 7.20 -7.89
C TYR A 287 -18.52 8.32 -7.38
N GLN A 288 -19.13 9.24 -6.65
CA GLN A 288 -18.43 10.39 -6.09
C GLN A 288 -18.23 10.26 -4.58
N TYR A 289 -17.02 10.58 -4.15
CA TYR A 289 -16.61 10.50 -2.75
C TYR A 289 -16.10 11.84 -2.25
N ASP A 290 -16.12 12.00 -0.92
CA ASP A 290 -15.31 13.01 -0.25
C ASP A 290 -13.83 12.74 -0.54
N MET A 291 -13.21 13.60 -1.35
CA MET A 291 -11.83 13.46 -1.81
C MET A 291 -10.78 13.46 -0.69
N SER A 292 -11.14 13.95 0.50
CA SER A 292 -10.28 13.87 1.68
C SER A 292 -10.29 12.49 2.35
N ASN A 293 -11.24 11.63 1.99
CA ASN A 293 -11.35 10.25 2.45
C ASN A 293 -10.94 9.25 1.37
N VAL A 294 -11.46 9.43 0.15
CA VAL A 294 -11.19 8.57 -1.02
C VAL A 294 -10.72 9.50 -2.14
N PRO A 295 -9.41 9.53 -2.42
CA PRO A 295 -8.82 10.57 -3.28
C PRO A 295 -9.09 10.38 -4.78
N HIS A 296 -9.97 9.47 -5.18
CA HIS A 296 -10.35 9.21 -6.57
C HIS A 296 -11.86 9.00 -6.70
N GLN A 297 -12.32 8.86 -7.94
CA GLN A 297 -13.73 8.70 -8.30
C GLN A 297 -13.87 7.52 -9.26
N HIS A 298 -15.08 6.98 -9.39
CA HIS A 298 -15.36 5.94 -10.39
C HIS A 298 -16.51 6.27 -11.32
N TYR A 299 -16.43 5.73 -12.53
CA TYR A 299 -17.49 5.79 -13.51
C TYR A 299 -17.76 4.40 -14.09
N ALA A 300 -19.01 3.96 -14.05
CA ALA A 300 -19.46 2.73 -14.68
C ALA A 300 -20.28 3.07 -15.92
N THR A 301 -19.86 2.64 -17.10
CA THR A 301 -20.57 2.93 -18.36
C THR A 301 -20.39 1.82 -19.39
N LYS A 302 -21.07 1.87 -20.53
CA LYS A 302 -20.92 0.91 -21.63
C LYS A 302 -20.07 1.50 -22.75
N LEU A 303 -19.02 0.80 -23.16
CA LEU A 303 -18.07 1.24 -24.18
C LEU A 303 -17.78 0.13 -25.18
N ASN A 304 -17.37 0.54 -26.38
CA ASN A 304 -16.70 -0.37 -27.31
C ASN A 304 -15.28 -0.66 -26.80
N ALA A 305 -14.82 -1.90 -26.93
CA ALA A 305 -13.52 -2.32 -26.39
C ALA A 305 -12.34 -1.50 -26.96
N SER A 306 -12.36 -1.18 -28.26
CA SER A 306 -11.35 -0.34 -28.91
C SER A 306 -11.35 1.10 -28.37
N PHE A 307 -12.52 1.63 -28.02
CA PHE A 307 -12.62 2.96 -27.41
C PHE A 307 -12.11 2.95 -25.98
N ALA A 308 -12.51 1.95 -25.18
CA ALA A 308 -12.05 1.76 -23.81
C ALA A 308 -10.51 1.65 -23.73
N ALA A 309 -9.88 0.89 -24.64
CA ALA A 309 -8.43 0.74 -24.70
C ALA A 309 -7.69 2.07 -24.96
N ASN A 310 -8.32 3.01 -25.66
CA ASN A 310 -7.74 4.33 -25.96
C ASN A 310 -7.97 5.37 -24.87
N LEU A 311 -8.86 5.11 -23.90
CA LEU A 311 -9.20 6.09 -22.87
C LEU A 311 -8.00 6.54 -22.01
N PRO A 312 -7.09 5.66 -21.56
CA PRO A 312 -5.91 6.12 -20.80
C PRO A 312 -5.02 7.10 -21.58
N ASN A 313 -4.93 6.95 -22.91
CA ASN A 313 -4.17 7.86 -23.77
C ASN A 313 -4.88 9.21 -23.94
N LYS A 314 -6.21 9.20 -24.11
CA LYS A 314 -7.01 10.42 -24.23
C LYS A 314 -7.11 11.17 -22.91
N TYR A 315 -7.16 10.46 -21.79
CA TYR A 315 -7.37 11.01 -20.46
C TYR A 315 -6.29 10.49 -19.49
N PRO A 316 -5.13 11.16 -19.41
CA PRO A 316 -4.01 10.72 -18.58
C PRO A 316 -4.31 10.64 -17.08
N PHE A 317 -5.43 11.23 -16.62
CA PHE A 317 -5.90 11.11 -15.23
C PHE A 317 -6.69 9.81 -14.97
N ILE A 318 -6.94 8.96 -15.97
CA ILE A 318 -7.48 7.61 -15.72
C ILE A 318 -6.39 6.76 -15.09
N GLN A 319 -6.68 6.19 -13.93
CA GLN A 319 -5.80 5.25 -13.26
C GLN A 319 -6.00 3.84 -13.82
N ARG A 320 -7.26 3.41 -13.89
CA ARG A 320 -7.63 2.04 -14.27
C ARG A 320 -8.92 2.04 -15.08
N ILE A 321 -9.00 1.11 -16.01
CA ILE A 321 -10.21 0.77 -16.74
C ILE A 321 -10.25 -0.75 -16.92
N PHE A 322 -11.37 -1.36 -16.61
CA PHE A 322 -11.55 -2.80 -16.84
C PHE A 322 -12.98 -3.11 -17.25
N PRO A 323 -13.18 -4.12 -18.12
CA PRO A 323 -14.52 -4.58 -18.46
C PRO A 323 -15.17 -5.24 -17.24
N GLU A 324 -16.48 -5.05 -17.06
CA GLU A 324 -17.26 -5.85 -16.13
C GLU A 324 -17.66 -7.15 -16.82
N LEU A 325 -16.79 -8.14 -16.72
CA LEU A 325 -17.03 -9.45 -17.29
C LEU A 325 -17.80 -10.29 -16.29
N PHE A 326 -19.00 -10.70 -16.70
CA PHE A 326 -19.78 -11.68 -15.99
C PHE A 326 -19.48 -13.07 -16.57
N ASP A 327 -18.87 -13.94 -15.77
CA ASP A 327 -18.75 -15.36 -16.12
C ASP A 327 -20.00 -16.09 -15.65
N PRO A 328 -20.81 -16.72 -16.53
CA PRO A 328 -21.88 -17.59 -16.09
C PRO A 328 -21.40 -18.74 -15.20
N ALA A 329 -20.13 -19.15 -15.27
CA ALA A 329 -19.54 -20.12 -14.35
C ALA A 329 -19.32 -19.58 -12.92
N ASP A 330 -19.37 -18.25 -12.72
CA ASP A 330 -19.44 -17.65 -11.40
C ASP A 330 -20.80 -17.93 -10.72
N LEU A 331 -21.81 -18.35 -11.49
CA LEU A 331 -23.06 -18.89 -10.96
C LEU A 331 -22.81 -20.29 -10.43
N ASP A 332 -23.30 -20.55 -9.23
CA ASP A 332 -23.27 -21.87 -8.59
C ASP A 332 -21.91 -22.26 -8.00
N SER A 333 -21.08 -21.27 -7.61
CA SER A 333 -19.88 -21.53 -6.79
C SER A 333 -20.26 -22.41 -5.57
N PRO A 334 -19.80 -23.68 -5.53
CA PRO A 334 -20.42 -24.75 -4.72
C PRO A 334 -20.16 -24.62 -3.21
N ASN A 335 -19.37 -23.64 -2.76
CA ASN A 335 -18.66 -23.72 -1.49
C ASN A 335 -19.16 -22.79 -0.37
N GLU A 336 -20.28 -22.07 -0.53
CA GLU A 336 -20.78 -21.23 0.56
C GLU A 336 -22.31 -21.33 0.68
N SER A 337 -22.78 -22.26 1.50
CA SER A 337 -24.14 -22.19 2.03
C SER A 337 -24.34 -20.83 2.71
N GLY A 338 -25.31 -20.03 2.24
CA GLY A 338 -25.97 -18.91 2.94
C GLY A 338 -25.13 -17.72 3.44
N GLY A 339 -25.64 -16.49 3.31
CA GLY A 339 -25.06 -15.22 3.80
C GLY A 339 -24.79 -15.08 5.32
N TYR A 340 -24.57 -16.17 6.05
CA TYR A 340 -24.16 -16.19 7.46
C TYR A 340 -22.65 -16.11 7.66
N HIS A 341 -21.82 -16.38 6.64
CA HIS A 341 -20.35 -16.40 6.76
C HIS A 341 -19.79 -15.12 7.40
N GLY A 342 -20.17 -13.95 6.89
CA GLY A 342 -19.76 -12.67 7.49
C GLY A 342 -20.22 -12.48 8.94
N THR A 343 -21.42 -12.97 9.28
CA THR A 343 -21.95 -12.92 10.66
C THR A 343 -21.13 -13.79 11.60
N MET A 344 -20.72 -14.99 11.15
CA MET A 344 -19.83 -15.85 11.94
C MET A 344 -18.49 -15.17 12.19
N MET A 345 -17.85 -14.63 11.15
CA MET A 345 -16.54 -13.98 11.30
C MET A 345 -16.63 -12.78 12.26
N ALA A 346 -17.65 -11.95 12.11
CA ALA A 346 -17.92 -10.83 13.02
C ALA A 346 -18.14 -11.30 14.47
N THR A 347 -18.86 -12.40 14.66
CA THR A 347 -19.11 -12.97 15.99
C THR A 347 -17.84 -13.53 16.63
N ILE A 348 -16.99 -14.23 15.86
CA ILE A 348 -15.69 -14.73 16.35
C ILE A 348 -14.78 -13.57 16.74
N ALA A 349 -14.71 -12.52 15.91
CA ALA A 349 -13.84 -11.40 16.19
C ALA A 349 -14.30 -10.60 17.42
N ALA A 350 -15.59 -10.24 17.49
CA ALA A 350 -16.09 -9.25 18.46
C ALA A 350 -17.50 -9.53 19.02
N GLY A 351 -18.00 -10.76 18.91
CA GLY A 351 -19.26 -11.15 19.53
C GLY A 351 -19.21 -11.02 21.07
N LYS A 352 -20.32 -10.58 21.68
CA LYS A 352 -20.37 -10.29 23.12
C LYS A 352 -20.02 -11.47 24.03
N THR A 353 -20.40 -12.70 23.65
CA THR A 353 -20.20 -13.92 24.46
C THR A 353 -19.14 -14.85 23.90
N LEU A 354 -18.97 -14.88 22.57
CA LEU A 354 -18.09 -15.82 21.88
C LEU A 354 -16.93 -15.14 21.14
N GLY A 355 -16.87 -13.80 21.18
CA GLY A 355 -15.86 -13.03 20.48
C GLY A 355 -14.56 -12.94 21.26
N ILE A 356 -13.45 -12.84 20.53
CA ILE A 356 -12.12 -12.62 21.12
C ILE A 356 -12.00 -11.21 21.70
N ALA A 357 -12.54 -10.20 21.03
CA ALA A 357 -12.58 -8.81 21.48
C ALA A 357 -14.02 -8.30 21.63
N PRO A 358 -14.76 -8.70 22.68
CA PRO A 358 -16.20 -8.45 22.81
C PRO A 358 -16.60 -6.97 22.92
N ASN A 359 -15.63 -6.07 23.16
CA ASN A 359 -15.82 -4.62 23.22
C ASN A 359 -15.37 -3.89 21.94
N ALA A 360 -14.85 -4.59 20.94
CA ALA A 360 -14.45 -3.96 19.69
C ALA A 360 -15.68 -3.52 18.88
N HIS A 361 -15.60 -2.33 18.28
CA HIS A 361 -16.62 -1.88 17.34
C HIS A 361 -16.47 -2.60 16.00
N LEU A 362 -17.60 -3.09 15.47
CA LEU A 362 -17.66 -3.72 14.15
C LEU A 362 -18.16 -2.73 13.10
N HIS A 363 -17.45 -2.63 11.98
CA HIS A 363 -17.92 -1.99 10.76
C HIS A 363 -18.00 -3.05 9.66
N LEU A 364 -19.22 -3.36 9.21
CA LEU A 364 -19.48 -4.48 8.31
C LEU A 364 -19.64 -3.97 6.88
N VAL A 365 -18.75 -4.41 5.99
CA VAL A 365 -18.79 -4.07 4.57
C VAL A 365 -19.07 -5.34 3.76
N LYS A 366 -20.12 -5.29 2.93
CA LYS A 366 -20.55 -6.41 2.11
C LYS A 366 -19.96 -6.31 0.71
N GLY A 367 -18.98 -7.16 0.40
CA GLY A 367 -18.31 -7.22 -0.92
C GLY A 367 -18.82 -8.31 -1.87
N LYS A 368 -19.68 -9.22 -1.37
CA LYS A 368 -20.26 -10.35 -2.12
C LYS A 368 -21.72 -10.51 -1.75
N ASN A 369 -22.54 -11.01 -2.67
CA ASN A 369 -23.94 -11.27 -2.42
C ASN A 369 -24.39 -12.64 -2.93
N GLN A 370 -25.52 -13.09 -2.39
CA GLN A 370 -26.34 -14.16 -2.91
C GLN A 370 -27.57 -13.55 -3.57
N TYR A 371 -28.09 -14.22 -4.59
CA TYR A 371 -29.34 -13.85 -5.21
C TYR A 371 -30.24 -15.06 -5.33
N SER A 372 -31.55 -14.81 -5.36
CA SER A 372 -32.55 -15.81 -5.67
C SER A 372 -33.48 -15.25 -6.73
N THR A 373 -33.68 -16.02 -7.79
CA THR A 373 -34.64 -15.67 -8.86
C THR A 373 -36.06 -16.10 -8.53
N ASP A 374 -36.23 -17.09 -7.65
CA ASP A 374 -37.51 -17.71 -7.31
C ASP A 374 -37.85 -17.61 -5.80
N GLY A 375 -36.97 -17.03 -4.99
CA GLY A 375 -37.09 -16.93 -3.53
C GLY A 375 -36.74 -18.21 -2.77
N THR A 376 -36.42 -19.30 -3.46
CA THR A 376 -36.19 -20.64 -2.90
C THR A 376 -34.77 -21.16 -3.14
N THR A 377 -34.23 -20.88 -4.33
CA THR A 377 -32.88 -21.27 -4.74
C THR A 377 -31.99 -20.05 -4.63
N TRP A 378 -31.04 -20.09 -3.71
CA TRP A 378 -30.03 -19.05 -3.54
C TRP A 378 -28.75 -19.45 -4.27
N ARG A 379 -28.25 -18.57 -5.14
CA ARG A 379 -27.01 -18.74 -5.86
C ARG A 379 -25.98 -17.73 -5.38
N ASN A 380 -24.73 -18.18 -5.25
CA ASN A 380 -23.60 -17.30 -4.99
C ASN A 380 -23.09 -16.70 -6.30
N TYR A 381 -22.69 -15.44 -6.26
CA TYR A 381 -21.81 -14.86 -7.27
C TYR A 381 -20.37 -14.88 -6.78
N GLY A 382 -19.44 -15.22 -7.67
CA GLY A 382 -18.02 -14.92 -7.46
C GLY A 382 -17.78 -13.43 -7.17
N TYR A 383 -16.65 -13.11 -6.55
CA TYR A 383 -16.28 -11.72 -6.31
C TYR A 383 -16.15 -10.98 -7.63
N GLN A 384 -16.83 -9.84 -7.73
CA GLN A 384 -16.81 -9.00 -8.93
C GLN A 384 -15.85 -7.82 -8.70
N PRO A 385 -14.99 -7.47 -9.66
CA PRO A 385 -14.00 -6.40 -9.50
C PRO A 385 -14.60 -5.07 -9.00
N ARG A 386 -15.70 -4.61 -9.58
CA ARG A 386 -16.40 -3.39 -9.12
C ARG A 386 -16.87 -3.49 -7.67
N ALA A 387 -17.48 -4.61 -7.30
CA ALA A 387 -17.98 -4.81 -5.94
C ALA A 387 -16.84 -4.78 -4.92
N VAL A 388 -15.70 -5.38 -5.25
CA VAL A 388 -14.49 -5.33 -4.43
C VAL A 388 -13.96 -3.90 -4.33
N SER A 389 -13.82 -3.17 -5.45
CA SER A 389 -13.36 -1.77 -5.41
C SER A 389 -14.24 -0.92 -4.49
N VAL A 390 -15.55 -0.90 -4.74
CA VAL A 390 -16.50 -0.08 -3.96
C VAL A 390 -16.49 -0.45 -2.47
N ALA A 391 -16.40 -1.74 -2.15
CA ALA A 391 -16.30 -2.20 -0.76
C ALA A 391 -15.01 -1.72 -0.08
N LEU A 392 -13.86 -1.82 -0.76
CA LEU A 392 -12.58 -1.37 -0.22
C LEU A 392 -12.54 0.17 -0.08
N ASP A 393 -13.18 0.91 -0.98
CA ASP A 393 -13.28 2.37 -0.89
C ASP A 393 -14.19 2.80 0.26
N GLU A 394 -15.24 2.04 0.58
CA GLU A 394 -16.03 2.23 1.79
C GLU A 394 -15.20 2.01 3.07
N VAL A 395 -14.36 0.96 3.10
CA VAL A 395 -13.43 0.72 4.21
C VAL A 395 -12.47 1.91 4.36
N ARG A 396 -11.86 2.36 3.26
CA ARG A 396 -10.97 3.54 3.24
C ARG A 396 -11.70 4.75 3.80
N ARG A 397 -12.90 5.04 3.30
CA ARG A 397 -13.71 6.18 3.71
C ARG A 397 -14.00 6.17 5.20
N HIS A 398 -14.42 5.02 5.74
CA HIS A 398 -14.72 4.88 7.16
C HIS A 398 -13.49 5.08 8.04
N ILE A 399 -12.35 4.46 7.70
CA ILE A 399 -11.11 4.57 8.48
C ILE A 399 -10.57 6.01 8.43
N MET A 400 -10.50 6.64 7.26
CA MET A 400 -10.04 8.02 7.14
C MET A 400 -10.94 9.00 7.89
N SER A 401 -12.26 8.78 7.87
CA SER A 401 -13.18 9.57 8.67
C SER A 401 -12.91 9.42 10.17
N ARG A 402 -12.56 8.22 10.66
CA ARG A 402 -12.21 8.02 12.07
C ARG A 402 -10.90 8.70 12.42
N LEU A 403 -9.85 8.53 11.61
CA LEU A 403 -8.54 9.14 11.82
C LEU A 403 -8.59 10.67 11.83
N ARG A 404 -9.46 11.28 11.03
CA ARG A 404 -9.68 12.73 11.06
C ARG A 404 -10.30 13.21 12.37
N ASN A 405 -11.20 12.44 12.94
CA ASN A 405 -11.87 12.78 14.20
C ASN A 405 -11.03 12.40 15.44
N ASP A 406 -10.24 11.35 15.32
CA ASP A 406 -9.37 10.80 16.35
C ASP A 406 -8.12 10.22 15.69
N PRO A 407 -7.00 10.96 15.68
CA PRO A 407 -5.73 10.49 15.10
C PRO A 407 -5.16 9.24 15.77
N SER A 408 -5.61 8.90 16.99
CA SER A 408 -5.21 7.68 17.69
C SER A 408 -6.10 6.48 17.35
N ALA A 409 -7.13 6.67 16.51
CA ALA A 409 -8.07 5.62 16.16
C ALA A 409 -7.37 4.43 15.48
N LYS A 410 -7.53 3.25 16.07
CA LYS A 410 -6.97 1.98 15.58
C LYS A 410 -8.02 1.19 14.80
N SER A 411 -7.58 0.44 13.78
CA SER A 411 -8.44 -0.41 12.95
C SER A 411 -7.72 -1.70 12.55
N ILE A 412 -8.42 -2.83 12.66
CA ILE A 412 -8.03 -4.11 12.04
C ILE A 412 -9.03 -4.41 10.93
N LEU A 413 -8.55 -4.82 9.77
CA LEU A 413 -9.38 -5.30 8.67
C LEU A 413 -9.32 -6.82 8.58
N ASN A 414 -10.48 -7.49 8.60
CA ASN A 414 -10.60 -8.93 8.41
C ASN A 414 -11.07 -9.27 6.98
N LEU A 415 -10.27 -10.01 6.24
CA LEU A 415 -10.58 -10.54 4.90
C LEU A 415 -10.55 -12.08 4.94
N SER A 416 -11.64 -12.68 5.44
CA SER A 416 -11.78 -14.14 5.53
C SER A 416 -12.10 -14.83 4.18
N TRP A 417 -11.53 -14.35 3.08
CA TRP A 417 -11.76 -14.81 1.71
C TRP A 417 -10.54 -14.53 0.81
N GLY A 418 -10.55 -15.09 -0.41
CA GLY A 418 -9.56 -14.83 -1.45
C GLY A 418 -10.09 -15.24 -2.82
N VAL A 419 -9.40 -14.81 -3.87
CA VAL A 419 -9.70 -15.15 -5.26
C VAL A 419 -8.45 -15.71 -5.92
N GLU A 420 -8.58 -16.81 -6.65
CA GLU A 420 -7.45 -17.38 -7.41
C GLU A 420 -7.12 -16.49 -8.62
N LEU A 421 -5.82 -16.28 -8.86
CA LEU A 421 -5.32 -15.38 -9.89
C LEU A 421 -5.57 -15.89 -11.32
N ASN A 422 -5.80 -17.18 -11.49
CA ASN A 422 -6.09 -17.82 -12.78
C ASN A 422 -7.58 -17.73 -13.18
N THR A 423 -8.44 -17.18 -12.34
CA THR A 423 -9.85 -16.95 -12.66
C THR A 423 -10.02 -15.71 -13.54
N LEU A 424 -11.17 -15.60 -14.23
CA LEU A 424 -11.47 -14.48 -15.13
C LEU A 424 -11.25 -13.10 -14.46
N ASN A 425 -11.70 -12.97 -13.20
CA ASN A 425 -11.66 -11.72 -12.45
C ASN A 425 -10.42 -11.60 -11.54
N GLY A 426 -9.64 -12.66 -11.37
CA GLY A 426 -8.49 -12.73 -10.46
C GLY A 426 -7.46 -11.62 -10.68
N PRO A 427 -6.92 -11.42 -11.90
CA PRO A 427 -5.92 -10.39 -12.16
C PRO A 427 -6.41 -8.96 -11.89
N THR A 428 -7.66 -8.66 -12.23
CA THR A 428 -8.24 -7.33 -11.99
C THR A 428 -8.46 -7.07 -10.50
N ILE A 429 -9.00 -8.05 -9.77
CA ILE A 429 -9.14 -7.97 -8.31
C ILE A 429 -7.77 -7.83 -7.63
N ASN A 430 -6.75 -8.51 -8.16
CA ASN A 430 -5.39 -8.38 -7.67
C ASN A 430 -4.87 -6.95 -7.80
N ALA A 431 -5.04 -6.31 -8.95
CA ALA A 431 -4.68 -4.90 -9.15
C ALA A 431 -5.46 -3.96 -8.21
N ILE A 432 -6.72 -4.27 -7.91
CA ILE A 432 -7.53 -3.54 -6.92
C ILE A 432 -6.92 -3.64 -5.52
N PHE A 433 -6.53 -4.84 -5.10
CA PHE A 433 -5.88 -5.04 -3.81
C PHE A 433 -4.50 -4.41 -3.71
N GLY A 434 -3.69 -4.42 -4.77
CA GLY A 434 -2.36 -3.80 -4.74
C GLY A 434 -2.40 -2.33 -4.32
N ASP A 435 -3.32 -1.55 -4.89
CA ASP A 435 -3.51 -0.15 -4.52
C ASP A 435 -4.07 0.01 -3.10
N PHE A 436 -5.07 -0.81 -2.74
CA PHE A 436 -5.68 -0.74 -1.41
C PHE A 436 -4.71 -1.09 -0.28
N LEU A 437 -3.90 -2.14 -0.46
CA LEU A 437 -2.94 -2.61 0.54
C LEU A 437 -1.74 -1.66 0.68
N ALA A 438 -1.35 -0.99 -0.42
CA ALA A 438 -0.36 0.09 -0.35
C ALA A 438 -0.89 1.26 0.51
N TRP A 439 -2.17 1.60 0.37
CA TRP A 439 -2.82 2.60 1.23
C TRP A 439 -2.92 2.12 2.69
N SER A 440 -3.31 0.85 2.94
CA SER A 440 -3.47 0.34 4.31
C SER A 440 -2.15 0.38 5.08
N GLU A 441 -1.03 0.08 4.41
CA GLU A 441 0.31 0.19 4.99
C GLU A 441 0.62 1.62 5.43
N LEU A 442 0.37 2.60 4.57
CA LEU A 442 0.56 4.02 4.87
C LEU A 442 -0.35 4.50 6.01
N ALA A 443 -1.59 4.03 6.04
CA ALA A 443 -2.56 4.33 7.08
C ALA A 443 -2.33 3.52 8.37
N ARG A 444 -1.27 2.69 8.42
CA ARG A 444 -0.94 1.78 9.54
C ARG A 444 -2.09 0.84 9.93
N VAL A 445 -2.92 0.45 8.97
CA VAL A 445 -4.02 -0.50 9.14
C VAL A 445 -3.51 -1.92 8.92
N THR A 446 -3.65 -2.77 9.93
CA THR A 446 -3.32 -4.19 9.81
C THR A 446 -4.45 -4.93 9.11
N VAL A 447 -4.09 -5.70 8.07
CA VAL A 447 -5.03 -6.51 7.29
C VAL A 447 -4.79 -7.97 7.59
N VAL A 448 -5.78 -8.63 8.18
CA VAL A 448 -5.75 -10.05 8.52
C VAL A 448 -6.56 -10.80 7.47
N MET A 449 -5.95 -11.81 6.86
CA MET A 449 -6.58 -12.59 5.79
C MET A 449 -6.46 -14.09 6.02
N ALA A 450 -7.48 -14.81 5.59
CA ALA A 450 -7.45 -16.27 5.60
C ALA A 450 -6.46 -16.79 4.55
N ALA A 451 -5.67 -17.80 4.89
CA ALA A 451 -4.76 -18.44 3.93
C ALA A 451 -5.49 -19.11 2.75
N GLY A 452 -6.69 -19.65 3.01
CA GLY A 452 -7.47 -20.45 2.05
C GLY A 452 -7.58 -21.91 2.50
N ASN A 453 -8.61 -22.59 2.00
CA ASN A 453 -9.01 -23.94 2.41
C ASN A 453 -8.77 -25.00 1.32
N ASP A 454 -7.81 -24.73 0.43
CA ASP A 454 -7.35 -25.65 -0.61
C ASP A 454 -5.82 -25.66 -0.57
N ASP A 455 -5.23 -26.81 -0.23
CA ASP A 455 -3.79 -27.01 -0.13
C ASP A 455 -3.12 -27.29 -1.50
N GLY A 456 -3.92 -27.52 -2.55
CA GLY A 456 -3.47 -27.57 -3.94
C GLY A 456 -3.23 -26.19 -4.55
N VAL A 457 -3.70 -25.12 -3.91
CA VAL A 457 -3.54 -23.74 -4.40
C VAL A 457 -2.81 -22.89 -3.35
N ALA A 458 -1.54 -22.59 -3.65
CA ALA A 458 -0.62 -21.88 -2.76
C ALA A 458 -0.96 -20.37 -2.65
N LEU A 459 -0.40 -19.72 -1.63
CA LEU A 459 -0.67 -18.29 -1.34
C LEU A 459 -0.33 -17.36 -2.53
N HIS A 460 0.77 -17.62 -3.25
CA HIS A 460 1.18 -16.81 -4.41
C HIS A 460 0.18 -16.85 -5.57
N GLN A 461 -0.72 -17.84 -5.59
CA GLN A 461 -1.72 -18.05 -6.64
C GLN A 461 -3.07 -17.41 -6.27
N LYS A 462 -3.17 -16.75 -5.10
CA LYS A 462 -4.40 -16.14 -4.59
C LYS A 462 -4.18 -14.67 -4.25
N THR A 463 -5.22 -13.86 -4.41
CA THR A 463 -5.26 -12.47 -3.95
C THR A 463 -6.34 -12.31 -2.88
N PRO A 464 -6.08 -11.56 -1.80
CA PRO A 464 -4.90 -10.73 -1.53
C PRO A 464 -3.66 -11.46 -0.95
N GLN A 465 -3.69 -12.78 -0.79
CA GLN A 465 -2.68 -13.56 -0.08
C GLN A 465 -1.25 -13.38 -0.63
N ASN A 466 -1.11 -13.26 -1.95
CA ASN A 466 0.16 -13.01 -2.63
C ASN A 466 0.87 -11.71 -2.22
N TYR A 467 0.18 -10.75 -1.60
CA TYR A 467 0.79 -9.51 -1.11
C TYR A 467 1.43 -9.63 0.27
N GLY A 468 1.18 -10.71 1.02
CA GLY A 468 1.79 -10.91 2.34
C GLY A 468 3.30 -11.00 2.27
N THR A 469 4.02 -10.28 3.13
CA THR A 469 5.48 -10.43 3.30
C THR A 469 5.82 -10.69 4.77
N GLY A 470 7.08 -10.86 5.13
CA GLY A 470 7.49 -10.89 6.54
C GLY A 470 7.39 -9.53 7.23
N THR A 471 7.40 -8.44 6.47
CA THR A 471 7.67 -7.07 6.99
C THR A 471 6.50 -6.10 6.85
N ASN A 472 5.53 -6.33 5.98
CA ASN A 472 4.35 -5.47 5.86
C ASN A 472 3.29 -5.80 6.92
N ARG A 473 2.26 -4.97 7.06
CA ARG A 473 1.15 -5.16 8.03
C ARG A 473 0.06 -6.14 7.59
N ILE A 474 0.39 -7.06 6.69
CA ILE A 474 -0.51 -8.12 6.24
C ILE A 474 -0.27 -9.38 7.07
N VAL A 475 -1.32 -9.91 7.68
CA VAL A 475 -1.29 -11.13 8.48
C VAL A 475 -2.07 -12.22 7.75
N THR A 476 -1.36 -13.17 7.13
CA THR A 476 -2.00 -14.35 6.52
C THR A 476 -2.09 -15.46 7.55
N VAL A 477 -3.29 -16.00 7.73
CA VAL A 477 -3.60 -16.90 8.84
C VAL A 477 -3.92 -18.30 8.37
N GLY A 478 -3.08 -19.25 8.78
CA GLY A 478 -3.33 -20.68 8.67
C GLY A 478 -4.21 -21.21 9.79
N ALA A 479 -4.71 -22.44 9.66
CA ALA A 479 -5.59 -23.05 10.65
C ALA A 479 -4.89 -24.22 11.37
N VAL A 480 -5.09 -24.34 12.68
CA VAL A 480 -4.76 -25.54 13.45
C VAL A 480 -6.00 -26.27 13.93
N LYS A 481 -5.85 -27.57 14.12
CA LYS A 481 -6.82 -28.46 14.76
C LYS A 481 -6.87 -28.19 16.27
N LYS A 482 -7.84 -28.78 16.96
CA LYS A 482 -8.02 -28.64 18.41
C LYS A 482 -6.81 -29.12 19.23
N ASP A 483 -6.08 -30.12 18.74
CA ASP A 483 -4.86 -30.63 19.36
C ASP A 483 -3.63 -29.76 19.10
N GLY A 484 -3.76 -28.70 18.29
CA GLY A 484 -2.68 -27.77 17.93
C GLY A 484 -1.89 -28.17 16.70
N THR A 485 -2.20 -29.30 16.04
CA THR A 485 -1.56 -29.69 14.77
C THR A 485 -2.11 -28.87 13.59
N LEU A 486 -1.36 -28.80 12.49
CA LEU A 486 -1.80 -28.12 11.27
C LEU A 486 -3.10 -28.74 10.73
N ARG A 487 -4.07 -27.91 10.37
CA ARG A 487 -5.30 -28.35 9.69
C ARG A 487 -5.01 -28.67 8.23
N GLU A 488 -5.39 -29.86 7.80
CA GLU A 488 -5.37 -30.30 6.39
C GLU A 488 -6.19 -29.36 5.50
N GLY A 489 -5.78 -29.19 4.23
CA GLY A 489 -6.41 -28.25 3.31
C GLY A 489 -6.07 -26.77 3.59
N THR A 490 -5.20 -26.44 4.54
CA THR A 490 -4.70 -25.06 4.65
C THR A 490 -3.79 -24.77 3.45
N ALA A 491 -4.04 -23.67 2.73
CA ALA A 491 -3.21 -23.28 1.59
C ALA A 491 -1.73 -23.06 1.99
N PRO A 492 -0.75 -23.66 1.28
CA PRO A 492 0.65 -23.57 1.63
C PRO A 492 1.29 -22.23 1.23
N HIS A 493 2.20 -21.75 2.08
CA HIS A 493 3.26 -20.84 1.64
C HIS A 493 4.33 -21.64 0.88
N GLN A 494 4.87 -21.08 -0.21
CA GLN A 494 5.98 -21.67 -0.95
C GLN A 494 7.21 -20.77 -0.86
N PRO A 495 8.36 -21.26 -0.35
CA PRO A 495 9.56 -20.43 -0.21
C PRO A 495 10.01 -19.85 -1.55
N GLY A 496 10.38 -18.56 -1.54
CA GLY A 496 10.80 -17.84 -2.74
C GLY A 496 9.67 -17.38 -3.67
N GLN A 497 8.42 -17.72 -3.38
CA GLN A 497 7.24 -17.21 -4.09
C GLN A 497 6.58 -16.07 -3.31
N ALA A 498 5.71 -15.31 -3.98
CA ALA A 498 4.95 -14.23 -3.35
C ALA A 498 3.99 -14.73 -2.25
N GLY A 499 3.64 -13.87 -1.30
CA GLY A 499 2.78 -14.23 -0.17
C GLY A 499 3.51 -14.99 0.93
N SER A 500 3.24 -14.63 2.19
CA SER A 500 3.80 -15.25 3.38
C SER A 500 2.70 -15.84 4.26
N MET A 501 2.99 -16.96 4.93
CA MET A 501 2.21 -17.40 6.08
C MET A 501 2.74 -16.67 7.32
N THR A 502 1.88 -16.00 8.07
CA THR A 502 2.33 -15.18 9.22
C THR A 502 2.20 -15.91 10.53
N VAL A 503 0.99 -16.43 10.80
CA VAL A 503 0.65 -17.13 12.04
C VAL A 503 -0.43 -18.17 11.76
N PHE A 504 -0.69 -19.02 12.73
CA PHE A 504 -1.78 -19.97 12.75
C PHE A 504 -2.74 -19.65 13.90
N ALA A 505 -4.00 -20.05 13.75
CA ALA A 505 -4.99 -19.95 14.82
C ALA A 505 -5.96 -21.14 14.78
N PRO A 506 -6.69 -21.42 15.88
CA PRO A 506 -7.73 -22.45 15.88
C PRO A 506 -8.69 -22.25 14.70
N GLY A 507 -8.84 -23.29 13.88
CA GLY A 507 -9.69 -23.23 12.70
C GLY A 507 -10.52 -24.49 12.50
N GLU A 508 -10.69 -25.31 13.53
CA GLU A 508 -11.52 -26.52 13.50
C GLU A 508 -12.48 -26.56 14.68
N GLU A 509 -13.71 -27.02 14.46
CA GLU A 509 -14.77 -27.12 15.48
C GLU A 509 -15.09 -25.77 16.16
N ILE A 510 -15.01 -24.67 15.42
CA ILE A 510 -15.26 -23.33 15.98
C ILE A 510 -16.76 -23.13 16.22
N ARG A 511 -17.12 -22.86 17.48
CA ARG A 511 -18.50 -22.65 17.91
C ARG A 511 -18.92 -21.19 17.68
N VAL A 512 -19.96 -21.01 16.87
CA VAL A 512 -20.57 -19.71 16.55
C VAL A 512 -22.08 -19.87 16.36
N PRO A 513 -22.87 -18.79 16.53
CA PRO A 513 -24.29 -18.83 16.20
C PRO A 513 -24.52 -19.19 14.73
N SER A 514 -25.44 -20.11 14.46
CA SER A 514 -25.88 -20.47 13.09
C SER A 514 -27.25 -19.84 12.78
N LEU A 515 -27.56 -19.61 11.51
CA LEU A 515 -28.89 -19.11 11.10
C LEU A 515 -29.93 -20.25 11.16
N GLY A 516 -31.00 -20.01 11.92
CA GLY A 516 -32.27 -20.75 11.84
C GLY A 516 -32.34 -21.98 12.72
N ASN A 517 -32.70 -21.83 14.00
CA ASN A 517 -33.13 -22.85 14.98
C ASN A 517 -32.35 -24.18 15.06
N ARG A 518 -31.26 -24.37 14.32
CA ARG A 518 -30.26 -25.37 14.59
C ARG A 518 -29.67 -24.97 15.93
N GLU A 519 -29.95 -25.79 16.94
CA GLU A 519 -29.39 -25.59 18.27
C GLU A 519 -27.90 -25.31 18.12
N LEU A 520 -27.36 -24.44 18.97
CA LEU A 520 -25.91 -24.24 19.14
C LEU A 520 -25.15 -25.58 19.38
N ASP A 521 -25.89 -26.65 19.61
CA ASP A 521 -25.48 -28.02 19.92
C ASP A 521 -25.41 -28.95 18.71
N ASP A 522 -25.63 -28.48 17.47
CA ASP A 522 -25.20 -29.22 16.27
C ASP A 522 -23.85 -28.66 15.78
N PRO A 523 -22.71 -29.13 16.34
CA PRO A 523 -21.37 -28.73 15.94
C PRO A 523 -21.02 -29.34 14.58
N VAL A 524 -21.85 -29.15 13.56
CA VAL A 524 -21.39 -29.28 12.17
C VAL A 524 -20.32 -28.21 11.99
N ALA A 525 -19.10 -28.67 12.20
CA ALA A 525 -17.82 -28.00 12.28
C ALA A 525 -17.70 -26.80 11.36
N ASN A 526 -17.81 -25.58 11.91
CA ASN A 526 -17.35 -24.38 11.22
C ASN A 526 -15.82 -24.42 11.27
N SER A 527 -15.23 -25.03 10.25
CA SER A 527 -13.81 -25.23 10.13
C SER A 527 -13.27 -24.52 8.89
N GLY A 528 -12.13 -23.86 9.04
CA GLY A 528 -11.46 -23.17 7.96
C GLY A 528 -10.52 -22.06 8.44
N THR A 529 -9.70 -21.60 7.51
CA THR A 529 -8.81 -20.46 7.68
C THR A 529 -9.56 -19.14 7.83
N SER A 530 -10.83 -19.07 7.37
CA SER A 530 -11.72 -17.94 7.60
C SER A 530 -11.93 -17.68 9.09
N GLN A 531 -12.25 -18.72 9.86
CA GLN A 531 -12.45 -18.67 11.31
C GLN A 531 -11.15 -18.32 12.02
N ALA A 532 -10.05 -18.93 11.61
CA ALA A 532 -8.72 -18.63 12.13
C ALA A 532 -8.37 -17.14 11.94
N ALA A 533 -8.61 -16.58 10.75
CA ALA A 533 -8.40 -15.16 10.47
C ALA A 533 -9.30 -14.24 11.33
N ALA A 534 -10.54 -14.64 11.61
CA ALA A 534 -11.42 -13.89 12.49
C ALA A 534 -10.95 -13.90 13.96
N ILE A 535 -10.40 -15.02 14.44
CA ILE A 535 -9.77 -15.11 15.77
C ILE A 535 -8.60 -14.14 15.84
N VAL A 536 -7.70 -14.17 14.86
CA VAL A 536 -6.52 -13.30 14.80
C VAL A 536 -6.93 -11.83 14.70
N SER A 537 -8.00 -11.51 13.96
CA SER A 537 -8.52 -10.15 13.87
C SER A 537 -9.02 -9.62 15.21
N GLY A 538 -9.79 -10.44 15.94
CA GLY A 538 -10.22 -10.11 17.29
C GLY A 538 -9.03 -10.00 18.26
N LEU A 539 -8.04 -10.88 18.15
CA LEU A 539 -6.82 -10.80 18.95
C LEU A 539 -6.05 -9.51 18.68
N GLY A 540 -5.84 -9.13 17.42
CA GLY A 540 -5.19 -7.87 17.06
C GLY A 540 -5.91 -6.66 17.65
N ALA A 541 -7.25 -6.66 17.64
CA ALA A 541 -8.05 -5.61 18.28
C ALA A 541 -7.88 -5.59 19.81
N TYR A 542 -7.85 -6.77 20.45
CA TYR A 542 -7.56 -6.91 21.88
C TYR A 542 -6.16 -6.37 22.24
N LEU A 543 -5.13 -6.80 21.51
CA LEU A 543 -3.74 -6.42 21.78
C LEU A 543 -3.51 -4.91 21.64
N MET A 544 -4.14 -4.27 20.66
CA MET A 544 -4.05 -2.82 20.47
C MET A 544 -4.81 -1.99 21.52
N ALA A 545 -5.75 -2.61 22.24
CA ALA A 545 -6.68 -1.94 23.14
C ALA A 545 -6.34 -2.09 24.63
N VAL A 546 -5.44 -3.00 25.01
CA VAL A 546 -5.04 -3.26 26.41
C VAL A 546 -3.69 -2.59 26.68
N PRO A 547 -3.64 -1.42 27.34
CA PRO A 547 -2.39 -0.72 27.62
C PRO A 547 -1.41 -1.55 28.45
N GLU A 548 -1.92 -2.41 29.34
CA GLU A 548 -1.12 -3.25 30.23
C GLU A 548 -0.27 -4.28 29.48
N LEU A 549 -0.56 -4.57 28.21
CA LEU A 549 0.32 -5.43 27.42
C LEU A 549 1.66 -4.77 27.08
N SER A 550 1.79 -3.45 27.30
CA SER A 550 3.08 -2.77 27.29
C SER A 550 4.01 -3.22 28.42
N PHE A 551 3.53 -4.00 29.40
CA PHE A 551 4.40 -4.60 30.42
C PHE A 551 5.23 -5.77 29.88
N PHE A 552 4.78 -6.45 28.82
CA PHE A 552 5.57 -7.45 28.09
C PHE A 552 6.53 -6.78 27.10
N HIS A 553 7.16 -5.67 27.51
CA HIS A 553 8.04 -4.91 26.64
C HIS A 553 9.39 -5.60 26.52
N HIS A 554 9.76 -5.94 25.29
CA HIS A 554 11.11 -6.33 24.91
C HIS A 554 11.66 -5.22 24.01
N SER A 555 12.93 -4.84 24.19
CA SER A 555 13.55 -3.78 23.38
C SER A 555 13.53 -4.08 21.88
N ASP A 556 13.44 -5.35 21.53
CA ASP A 556 13.58 -5.85 20.17
C ASP A 556 12.22 -6.25 19.56
N ILE A 557 11.13 -6.19 20.33
CA ILE A 557 9.78 -6.49 19.88
C ILE A 557 8.97 -5.19 19.87
N PRO A 558 8.43 -4.77 18.71
CA PRO A 558 7.62 -3.55 18.65
C PRO A 558 6.35 -3.73 19.47
N THR A 559 5.89 -2.66 20.10
CA THR A 559 4.60 -2.64 20.79
C THR A 559 3.44 -2.92 19.82
N PRO A 560 2.25 -3.35 20.30
CA PRO A 560 1.10 -3.55 19.42
C PRO A 560 0.69 -2.31 18.61
N GLU A 561 0.94 -1.11 19.13
CA GLU A 561 0.65 0.15 18.44
C GLU A 561 1.67 0.46 17.33
N GLU A 562 2.92 0.10 17.55
CA GLU A 562 3.97 0.18 16.54
C GLU A 562 3.70 -0.83 15.44
N ASP A 563 3.62 -2.12 15.77
CA ASP A 563 3.36 -3.20 14.81
C ASP A 563 2.75 -4.45 15.47
N VAL A 564 1.41 -4.50 15.52
CA VAL A 564 0.67 -5.64 16.07
C VAL A 564 0.99 -6.98 15.39
N LYS A 565 1.43 -6.98 14.12
CA LYS A 565 1.80 -8.23 13.45
C LYS A 565 3.08 -8.79 14.04
N GLN A 566 4.14 -7.99 14.09
CA GLN A 566 5.42 -8.43 14.64
C GLN A 566 5.26 -8.82 16.12
N TYR A 567 4.46 -8.06 16.87
CA TYR A 567 4.09 -8.43 18.24
C TYR A 567 3.40 -9.80 18.30
N MET A 568 2.37 -10.04 17.49
CA MET A 568 1.68 -11.35 17.45
C MET A 568 2.61 -12.51 17.08
N VAL A 569 3.54 -12.31 16.14
CA VAL A 569 4.50 -13.33 15.72
C VAL A 569 5.49 -13.62 16.85
N ALA A 570 6.06 -12.58 17.47
CA ALA A 570 7.04 -12.75 18.54
C ALA A 570 6.45 -13.46 19.77
N HIS A 571 5.17 -13.23 20.05
CA HIS A 571 4.45 -13.83 21.17
C HIS A 571 3.65 -15.09 20.79
N ALA A 572 3.82 -15.62 19.58
CA ALA A 572 3.17 -16.85 19.16
C ALA A 572 3.75 -18.07 19.91
N TRP A 573 2.92 -19.09 20.15
CA TRP A 573 3.31 -20.26 20.92
C TRP A 573 2.80 -21.58 20.33
N THR A 574 3.74 -22.43 19.94
CA THR A 574 3.46 -23.77 19.42
C THR A 574 3.11 -24.75 20.55
N ARG A 575 1.89 -25.33 20.52
CA ARG A 575 1.38 -26.24 21.57
C ARG A 575 1.79 -27.70 21.42
N VAL A 576 2.33 -28.06 20.25
CA VAL A 576 2.67 -29.42 19.87
C VAL A 576 4.17 -29.59 19.72
N PRO A 577 4.74 -30.79 19.95
CA PRO A 577 6.17 -31.01 19.75
C PRO A 577 6.54 -30.87 18.25
N PRO A 578 7.81 -30.52 17.92
CA PRO A 578 8.28 -30.37 16.54
C PRO A 578 7.92 -31.53 15.60
N ALA A 579 7.96 -32.76 16.10
CA ALA A 579 7.60 -33.95 15.33
C ALA A 579 6.16 -33.92 14.75
N ALA A 580 5.25 -33.17 15.38
CA ALA A 580 3.85 -33.09 14.96
C ALA A 580 3.60 -32.13 13.78
N TYR A 581 4.55 -31.24 13.46
CA TYR A 581 4.45 -30.31 12.33
C TYR A 581 5.65 -30.38 11.36
N ALA A 582 6.71 -31.12 11.70
CA ALA A 582 7.85 -31.34 10.83
C ALA A 582 7.49 -32.05 9.51
N ASN A 583 6.40 -32.83 9.50
CA ASN A 583 5.88 -33.52 8.33
C ASN A 583 4.49 -32.96 7.98
N PRO A 584 4.41 -31.79 7.34
CA PRO A 584 3.14 -31.18 6.99
C PRO A 584 2.43 -31.99 5.88
N PRO A 585 1.15 -31.68 5.58
CA PRO A 585 0.44 -32.28 4.45
C PRO A 585 1.22 -32.14 3.13
N PRO A 586 0.90 -32.98 2.12
CA PRO A 586 1.44 -32.81 0.77
C PRO A 586 1.34 -31.34 0.29
N HIS A 587 2.31 -30.90 -0.51
CA HIS A 587 2.42 -29.52 -1.05
C HIS A 587 2.89 -28.44 -0.07
N TRP A 588 3.03 -28.74 1.21
CA TRP A 588 3.69 -27.84 2.16
C TRP A 588 5.21 -28.04 2.17
N PRO A 589 6.01 -26.96 2.19
CA PRO A 589 7.40 -27.06 2.58
C PRO A 589 7.50 -27.49 4.05
N PRO A 590 8.62 -28.07 4.50
CA PRO A 590 8.84 -28.34 5.92
C PRO A 590 8.60 -27.09 6.78
N ILE A 591 7.77 -27.23 7.81
CA ILE A 591 7.46 -26.14 8.74
C ILE A 591 8.51 -26.15 9.84
N THR A 592 9.29 -25.08 9.92
CA THR A 592 10.33 -24.93 10.95
C THR A 592 9.76 -24.48 12.28
N ASN A 593 8.64 -23.76 12.26
CA ASN A 593 7.93 -23.30 13.44
C ASN A 593 6.43 -23.14 13.15
N LEU A 594 5.56 -23.53 14.09
CA LEU A 594 4.11 -23.46 13.94
C LEU A 594 3.56 -22.36 14.85
N ASP A 595 3.78 -21.10 14.46
CA ASP A 595 3.44 -19.90 15.23
C ASP A 595 1.93 -19.75 15.46
N VAL A 596 1.40 -20.41 16.49
CA VAL A 596 -0.01 -20.31 16.89
C VAL A 596 -0.20 -19.08 17.76
N VAL A 597 -1.14 -18.21 17.38
CA VAL A 597 -1.40 -16.97 18.14
C VAL A 597 -1.79 -17.23 19.60
N TYR A 598 -1.37 -16.32 20.46
CA TYR A 598 -1.58 -16.41 21.91
C TYR A 598 -1.96 -15.05 22.50
N ASN A 599 -2.85 -15.04 23.50
CA ASN A 599 -3.44 -13.81 24.03
C ASN A 599 -2.76 -13.28 25.31
N LEU A 600 -1.68 -13.93 25.76
CA LEU A 600 -0.87 -13.53 26.92
C LEU A 600 -1.63 -13.49 28.26
N ALA A 601 -2.85 -14.02 28.33
CA ALA A 601 -3.67 -13.96 29.55
C ALA A 601 -3.11 -14.81 30.71
N ARG A 602 -2.09 -15.64 30.45
CA ARG A 602 -1.41 -16.46 31.46
C ARG A 602 0.11 -16.28 31.40
N GLY A 603 0.55 -15.06 31.13
CA GLY A 603 1.97 -14.72 30.94
C GLY A 603 2.45 -14.99 29.52
N ASP A 604 3.75 -14.88 29.29
CA ASP A 604 4.38 -15.02 27.97
C ASP A 604 5.22 -16.30 27.85
N PRO A 605 4.66 -17.41 27.33
CA PRO A 605 5.38 -18.67 27.22
C PRO A 605 6.48 -18.65 26.14
N ALA A 606 6.47 -17.69 25.22
CA ALA A 606 7.53 -17.52 24.23
C ALA A 606 8.77 -16.85 24.87
N HIS A 607 8.57 -16.07 25.93
CA HIS A 607 9.62 -15.35 26.65
C HIS A 607 9.56 -15.65 28.16
N PRO A 608 9.89 -16.89 28.60
CA PRO A 608 9.70 -17.33 29.98
C PRO A 608 10.51 -16.55 31.02
N ASP A 609 11.56 -15.83 30.61
CA ASP A 609 12.38 -14.99 31.47
C ASP A 609 11.72 -13.63 31.78
N ASN A 610 10.57 -13.32 31.15
CA ASN A 610 9.77 -12.11 31.35
C ASN A 610 8.27 -12.47 31.51
N PRO A 611 7.91 -13.24 32.56
CA PRO A 611 6.63 -13.93 32.66
C PRO A 611 5.41 -13.05 32.91
#